data_AF-A0A935LPP1-F1
#
_entry.id   AF-A0A935LPP1-F1
#
_cell.length_a   1.000
_cell.length_b   1.000
_cell.length_c   1.000
_cell.angle_alpha   90.00
_cell.angle_beta   90.00
_cell.angle_gamma   90.00
#
_symmetry.space_group_name_H-M   'P 1'
#
loop_
_entity.id
_entity.type
_entity.pdbx_description
1 polymer ?
#
loop_
_entity_poly.entity_id
_entity_poly.type
_entity_poly.pdbx_seq_one_letter_code
_entity_poly.pdbx_strand_id
1 'polypeptide(L)'
;MSNTITIHGKQVQEDMIQMADACVKGAGDGRISLADAEKLFALVRDGNKYTDSEKDTMLYIRDNYKWTDEADAWFRTKIREWAASN
;
A
#
# COMPACT_ATOMS: atom_id res chain seq x y z
N MET A 1 15.86 7.86 5.14
CA MET A 1 16.45 6.84 4.24
C MET A 1 15.36 5.81 4.05
N SER A 2 14.83 5.64 2.85
CA SER A 2 13.81 4.61 2.58
C SER A 2 14.50 3.25 2.50
N ASN A 3 14.10 2.32 3.36
CA ASN A 3 14.69 0.97 3.40
C ASN A 3 13.92 0.07 2.42
N THR A 4 14.61 -0.55 1.47
CA THR A 4 14.03 -1.54 0.55
C THR A 4 14.47 -2.95 0.91
N ILE A 5 13.53 -3.89 0.92
CA ILE A 5 13.79 -5.32 1.13
C ILE A 5 13.47 -6.10 -0.13
N THR A 6 14.11 -7.27 -0.31
CA THR A 6 13.83 -8.14 -1.45
C THR A 6 12.85 -9.22 -1.05
N ILE A 7 11.65 -9.21 -1.63
CA ILE A 7 10.64 -10.26 -1.45
C ILE A 7 10.41 -10.91 -2.82
N HIS A 8 10.61 -12.23 -2.92
CA HIS A 8 10.49 -13.00 -4.17
C HIS A 8 11.27 -12.41 -5.37
N GLY A 9 12.45 -11.83 -5.11
CA GLY A 9 13.28 -11.20 -6.14
C GLY A 9 12.82 -9.80 -6.57
N LYS A 10 11.76 -9.25 -5.97
CA LYS A 10 11.33 -7.86 -6.16
C LYS A 10 11.80 -7.00 -4.99
N GLN A 11 12.32 -5.81 -5.30
CA GLN A 11 12.57 -4.81 -4.26
C GLN A 11 11.26 -4.13 -3.89
N VAL A 12 10.91 -4.18 -2.61
CA VAL A 12 9.72 -3.55 -2.06
C VAL A 12 10.10 -2.64 -0.90
N GLN A 13 9.30 -1.61 -0.65
CA GLN A 13 9.51 -0.73 0.50
C GLN A 13 9.10 -1.41 1.79
N GLU A 14 10.04 -1.52 2.73
CA GLU A 14 9.83 -2.22 4.00
C GLU A 14 8.66 -1.60 4.81
N ASP A 15 8.62 -0.27 4.89
CA ASP A 15 7.61 0.47 5.65
C ASP A 15 6.18 0.22 5.13
N MET A 16 6.01 0.10 3.82
CA MET A 16 4.70 -0.20 3.21
C MET A 16 4.22 -1.61 3.53
N ILE A 17 5.14 -2.59 3.54
CA ILE A 17 4.82 -3.97 3.92
C ILE A 17 4.49 -4.07 5.40
N GLN A 18 5.29 -3.45 6.27
CA GLN A 18 5.03 -3.42 7.70
C GLN A 18 3.68 -2.78 8.03
N MET A 19 3.31 -1.72 7.29
CA MET A 19 2.00 -1.10 7.44
C MET A 19 0.87 -2.05 7.00
N ALA A 20 1.00 -2.69 5.83
CA ALA A 20 0.00 -3.66 5.36
C ALA A 20 -0.18 -4.82 6.36
N ASP A 21 0.92 -5.33 6.92
CA ASP A 21 0.90 -6.33 8.00
C ASP A 21 0.20 -5.82 9.26
N ALA A 22 0.46 -4.58 9.67
CA ALA A 22 -0.18 -3.97 10.83
C ALA A 22 -1.71 -3.82 10.61
N CYS A 23 -2.12 -3.43 9.40
CA CYS A 23 -3.52 -3.29 9.01
C CYS A 23 -4.29 -4.61 9.14
N VAL A 24 -3.69 -5.75 8.77
CA VAL A 24 -4.37 -7.06 8.87
C VAL A 24 -4.19 -7.76 10.22
N LYS A 25 -3.16 -7.40 11.02
CA LYS A 25 -2.96 -7.92 12.39
C LYS A 25 -3.94 -7.33 13.41
N GLY A 26 -4.41 -6.10 13.19
CA GLY A 26 -5.11 -5.30 14.19
C GLY A 26 -6.62 -5.20 13.97
N ALA A 27 -7.36 -6.21 14.45
CA ALA A 27 -8.83 -6.27 14.57
C ALA A 27 -9.65 -6.32 13.25
N GLY A 28 -10.69 -7.17 13.24
CA GLY A 28 -11.61 -7.35 12.11
C GLY A 28 -11.58 -8.78 11.55
N ASP A 29 -11.89 -8.91 10.25
CA ASP A 29 -11.98 -10.19 9.54
C ASP A 29 -10.73 -10.53 8.69
N GLY A 30 -9.61 -9.84 8.97
CA GLY A 30 -8.34 -10.04 8.29
C GLY A 30 -8.24 -9.37 6.91
N ARG A 31 -9.13 -8.40 6.62
CA ARG A 31 -9.08 -7.57 5.42
C ARG A 31 -8.62 -6.15 5.75
N ILE A 32 -7.93 -5.52 4.80
CA ILE A 32 -7.64 -4.09 4.82
C ILE A 32 -8.96 -3.33 4.67
N SER A 33 -9.33 -2.60 5.73
CA SER A 33 -10.52 -1.75 5.76
C SER A 33 -10.27 -0.41 5.05
N LEU A 34 -11.32 0.39 4.86
CA LEU A 34 -11.16 1.74 4.30
C LEU A 34 -10.24 2.61 5.17
N ALA A 35 -10.38 2.55 6.50
CA ALA A 35 -9.54 3.30 7.42
C ALA A 35 -8.05 2.88 7.33
N ASP A 36 -7.79 1.61 7.03
CA ASP A 36 -6.43 1.11 6.84
C ASP A 36 -5.85 1.51 5.49
N ALA A 37 -6.69 1.49 4.45
CA ALA A 37 -6.34 2.01 3.13
C ALA A 37 -5.98 3.50 3.17
N GLU A 38 -6.69 4.31 3.96
CA GLU A 38 -6.37 5.74 4.16
C GLU A 38 -4.98 5.95 4.79
N LYS A 39 -4.63 5.14 5.81
CA LYS A 39 -3.30 5.20 6.45
C LYS A 39 -2.20 4.77 5.48
N LEU A 40 -2.43 3.68 4.73
CA LEU A 40 -1.47 3.21 3.72
C LEU A 40 -1.27 4.27 2.62
N PHE A 41 -2.35 4.95 2.20
CA PHE A 41 -2.27 6.01 1.19
C PHE A 41 -1.49 7.22 1.70
N ALA A 42 -1.63 7.55 2.99
CA ALA A 42 -0.84 8.61 3.60
C ALA A 42 0.67 8.34 3.54
N LEU A 43 1.09 7.11 3.81
CA LEU A 43 2.48 6.67 3.68
C LEU A 43 2.98 6.78 2.24
N VAL A 44 2.18 6.31 1.27
CA VAL A 44 2.56 6.40 -0.15
C VAL A 44 2.73 7.85 -0.61
N ARG A 45 1.82 8.75 -0.20
CA ARG A 45 1.91 10.17 -0.59
C ARG A 45 3.11 10.88 0.02
N ASP A 46 3.54 10.47 1.21
CA ASP A 46 4.71 11.04 1.90
C ASP A 46 6.01 10.62 1.17
N GLY A 47 5.96 9.47 0.51
CA GLY A 47 6.88 9.13 -0.59
C GLY A 47 6.73 10.14 -1.73
N ASN A 48 7.72 11.01 -1.87
CA ASN A 48 7.71 12.16 -2.80
C ASN A 48 7.36 11.84 -4.28
N LYS A 49 7.43 10.57 -4.71
CA LYS A 49 7.13 10.13 -6.08
C LYS A 49 6.67 8.68 -6.13
N TYR A 50 5.63 8.40 -6.93
CA TYR A 50 5.19 7.04 -7.28
C TYR A 50 6.14 6.30 -8.22
N THR A 51 7.30 5.93 -7.69
CA THR A 51 8.36 5.21 -8.41
C THR A 51 7.92 3.80 -8.82
N ASP A 52 8.63 3.17 -9.76
CA ASP A 52 8.30 1.81 -10.19
C ASP A 52 8.42 0.79 -9.05
N SER A 53 9.36 0.98 -8.12
CA SER A 53 9.44 0.20 -6.88
C SER A 53 8.22 0.34 -5.98
N GLU A 54 7.60 1.52 -5.90
CA GLU A 54 6.37 1.73 -5.13
C GLU A 54 5.16 1.09 -5.80
N LYS A 55 5.11 1.13 -7.14
CA LYS A 55 4.09 0.40 -7.91
C LYS A 55 4.22 -1.11 -7.71
N ASP A 56 5.44 -1.65 -7.76
CA ASP A 56 5.70 -3.06 -7.50
C ASP A 56 5.35 -3.45 -6.07
N THR A 57 5.65 -2.59 -5.10
CA THR A 57 5.25 -2.79 -3.70
C THR A 57 3.73 -2.80 -3.55
N MET A 58 3.01 -1.87 -4.18
CA MET A 58 1.54 -1.87 -4.14
C MET A 58 0.92 -3.05 -4.86
N LEU A 59 1.52 -3.52 -5.96
CA LEU A 59 1.09 -4.76 -6.62
C LEU A 59 1.23 -5.93 -5.65
N TYR A 60 2.37 -6.05 -4.97
CA TYR A 60 2.57 -7.07 -3.95
C TYR A 60 1.51 -6.99 -2.85
N ILE A 61 1.22 -5.80 -2.32
CA ILE A 61 0.22 -5.63 -1.26
C ILE A 61 -1.18 -6.04 -1.74
N ARG A 62 -1.55 -5.75 -3.00
CA ARG A 62 -2.84 -6.19 -3.55
C ARG A 62 -2.92 -7.70 -3.75
N ASP A 63 -1.82 -8.32 -4.19
CA ASP A 63 -1.80 -9.75 -4.49
C ASP A 63 -1.76 -10.62 -3.22
N ASN A 64 -1.21 -10.08 -2.12
CA ASN A 64 -0.95 -10.85 -0.89
C ASN A 64 -1.89 -10.54 0.28
N TYR A 65 -2.59 -9.39 0.25
CA TYR A 65 -3.51 -8.99 1.31
C TYR A 65 -4.93 -8.96 0.78
N LYS A 66 -5.89 -9.31 1.64
CA LYS A 66 -7.31 -9.15 1.32
C LYS A 66 -7.75 -7.74 1.63
N TRP A 67 -8.61 -7.19 0.80
CA TRP A 67 -9.19 -5.86 0.96
C TRP A 67 -10.71 -5.98 1.06
N THR A 68 -11.36 -5.00 1.69
CA THR A 68 -12.78 -4.78 1.42
C THR A 68 -12.92 -4.14 0.03
N ASP A 69 -14.06 -4.38 -0.63
CA ASP A 69 -14.31 -3.81 -1.96
C ASP A 69 -14.26 -2.26 -1.93
N GLU A 70 -14.77 -1.68 -0.85
CA GLU A 70 -14.73 -0.24 -0.60
C GLU A 70 -13.28 0.28 -0.49
N ALA A 71 -12.43 -0.42 0.26
CA ALA A 71 -11.04 -0.04 0.45
C ALA A 71 -10.23 -0.11 -0.84
N ASP A 72 -10.37 -1.20 -1.63
CA ASP A 72 -9.65 -1.32 -2.90
C ASP A 72 -10.11 -0.24 -3.90
N ALA A 73 -11.42 -0.02 -4.04
CA ALA A 73 -11.96 0.97 -4.97
C ALA A 73 -11.51 2.40 -4.61
N TRP A 74 -11.58 2.75 -3.32
CA TRP A 74 -11.14 4.05 -2.83
C TRP A 74 -9.64 4.26 -3.07
N PHE A 75 -8.80 3.28 -2.69
CA PHE A 75 -7.35 3.41 -2.80
C PHE A 75 -6.88 3.55 -4.26
N ARG A 76 -7.47 2.76 -5.18
CA ARG A 76 -7.20 2.85 -6.63
C ARG A 76 -7.50 4.24 -7.18
N THR A 77 -8.61 4.81 -6.73
CA THR A 77 -9.03 6.15 -7.16
C THR A 77 -8.04 7.20 -6.65
N LYS A 78 -7.67 7.15 -5.37
CA LYS A 78 -6.76 8.13 -4.77
C LYS A 78 -5.33 8.08 -5.29
N ILE A 79 -4.76 6.90 -5.51
CA ILE A 79 -3.46 6.78 -6.15
C ILE A 79 -3.48 7.35 -7.57
N ARG A 80 -4.54 7.08 -8.35
CA ARG A 80 -4.65 7.61 -9.72
C ARG A 80 -4.75 9.14 -9.72
N GLU A 81 -5.59 9.70 -8.85
CA GLU A 81 -5.73 11.15 -8.70
C GLU A 81 -4.40 11.80 -8.33
N TRP A 82 -3.72 11.28 -7.31
CA TRP A 82 -2.45 11.83 -6.82
C TRP A 82 -1.31 11.70 -7.85
N ALA A 83 -1.18 10.54 -8.51
CA ALA A 83 -0.16 10.30 -9.53
C ALA A 83 -0.40 11.07 -10.84
N ALA A 84 -1.63 11.54 -11.10
CA ALA A 84 -1.92 12.43 -12.23
C ALA A 84 -1.63 13.91 -11.91
N SER A 85 -1.53 14.26 -10.62
CA SER A 85 -1.28 15.63 -10.15
C SER A 85 0.18 15.93 -9.78
N ASN A 86 1.08 14.94 -9.85
CA ASN A 86 2.53 15.07 -9.59
C ASN A 86 3.34 14.50 -10.77
#